data_AF-A0A1Y1LQV2-F1
#
_entry.id   AF-A0A1Y1LQV2-F1
#
_cell.length_a   1.000
_cell.length_b   1.000
_cell.length_c   1.000
_cell.angle_alpha   90.00
_cell.angle_beta   90.00
_cell.angle_gamma   90.00
#
_symmetry.space_group_name_H-M   'P 1'
#
loop_
_entity.id
_entity.type
_entity.pdbx_description
1 polymer ?
#
loop_
_entity_poly.entity_id
_entity_poly.type
_entity_poly.pdbx_seq_one_letter_code
_entity_poly.pdbx_strand_id
1 'polypeptide(L)'
;ITDVKSYPFSFLVQSFLPQAPRSGTPRVNSPAVGGGNTRSSEDEGVNMKEVDGLLNEIALMLGRWSLYTRFLSGKCMVPSDEDALLVLPELLIKSNLYRKVSAKLTTPYNVMTTFFFRRSVEKAFQLDEYPTGLSLRLNKSIDGHGPIIITAVDDVMYIVNTVIQKSMSTSQRDVIASVIPTIGRVLGSDFIGMVQRKM
;
A
#
# COMPACT_ATOMS: atom_id res chain seq x y z
N ILE A 1 -0.59 -7.71 -13.42
CA ILE A 1 -0.95 -8.41 -12.13
C ILE A 1 0.15 -9.37 -11.70
N THR A 2 0.68 -10.20 -12.58
CA THR A 2 1.76 -11.14 -12.23
C THR A 2 2.95 -10.41 -11.63
N ASP A 3 3.38 -9.32 -12.24
CA ASP A 3 4.55 -8.52 -11.81
C ASP A 3 4.33 -7.86 -10.43
N VAL A 4 3.11 -7.39 -10.18
CA VAL A 4 2.66 -6.86 -8.88
C VAL A 4 2.72 -7.92 -7.79
N LYS A 5 2.33 -9.17 -8.11
CA LYS A 5 2.34 -10.28 -7.14
C LYS A 5 3.74 -10.86 -6.90
N SER A 6 4.61 -10.83 -7.91
CA SER A 6 5.97 -11.34 -7.81
C SER A 6 6.97 -10.31 -7.28
N TYR A 7 6.52 -9.10 -6.91
CA TYR A 7 7.43 -8.08 -6.42
C TYR A 7 8.06 -8.50 -5.08
N PRO A 8 9.40 -8.52 -4.98
CA PRO A 8 10.10 -9.11 -3.84
C PRO A 8 10.12 -8.22 -2.59
N PHE A 9 9.79 -6.92 -2.71
CA PHE A 9 9.91 -5.93 -1.62
C PHE A 9 11.30 -5.97 -0.96
N SER A 10 12.37 -5.96 -1.78
CA SER A 10 13.75 -6.18 -1.35
C SER A 10 14.20 -5.23 -0.24
N PHE A 11 13.86 -3.93 -0.33
CA PHE A 11 14.31 -2.95 0.66
C PHE A 11 13.58 -3.15 1.98
N LEU A 12 12.29 -3.44 1.91
CA LEU A 12 11.52 -3.83 3.08
C LEU A 12 12.14 -5.10 3.68
N VAL A 13 12.29 -6.20 2.95
CA VAL A 13 12.88 -7.45 3.48
C VAL A 13 14.28 -7.25 4.06
N GLN A 14 15.15 -6.48 3.38
CA GLN A 14 16.49 -6.17 3.87
C GLN A 14 16.47 -5.35 5.16
N SER A 15 15.50 -4.44 5.33
CA SER A 15 15.35 -3.69 6.57
C SER A 15 14.96 -4.57 7.78
N PHE A 16 14.49 -5.80 7.55
CA PHE A 16 14.13 -6.76 8.59
C PHE A 16 15.27 -7.68 8.98
N LEU A 17 16.38 -7.69 8.23
CA LEU A 17 17.56 -8.49 8.56
C LEU A 17 18.42 -7.74 9.60
N PRO A 18 19.03 -8.47 10.57
CA PRO A 18 19.94 -7.85 11.52
C PRO A 18 21.10 -7.19 10.77
N GLN A 19 21.33 -5.90 11.00
CA GLN A 19 22.52 -5.24 10.47
C GLN A 19 23.74 -5.95 11.03
N ALA A 20 24.49 -6.63 10.16
CA ALA A 20 25.80 -7.15 10.55
C ALA A 20 26.62 -5.98 11.12
N PRO A 21 27.30 -6.16 12.26
CA PRO A 21 28.08 -5.09 12.85
C PRO A 21 29.06 -4.60 11.78
N ARG A 22 28.99 -3.30 11.44
CA ARG A 22 30.00 -2.62 10.64
C ARG A 22 31.28 -2.49 11.47
N SER A 23 31.88 -3.62 11.83
CA SER A 23 33.21 -3.72 12.40
C SER A 23 34.06 -4.45 11.37
N GLY A 24 34.51 -3.68 10.39
CA GLY A 24 35.43 -4.12 9.36
C GLY A 24 36.22 -2.90 8.93
N THR A 25 37.46 -2.82 9.41
CA THR A 25 38.49 -1.83 9.08
C THR A 25 38.44 -1.42 7.60
N PRO A 26 38.59 -0.12 7.25
CA PRO A 26 38.59 0.32 5.85
C PRO A 26 39.82 -0.28 5.15
N ARG A 27 39.60 -1.28 4.30
CA ARG A 27 40.64 -1.77 3.38
C ARG A 27 40.78 -0.77 2.25
N VAL A 28 41.69 0.18 2.45
CA VAL A 28 42.24 1.05 1.41
C VAL A 28 43.09 0.15 0.49
N ASN A 29 42.90 0.29 -0.84
CA ASN A 29 43.68 -0.32 -1.93
C ASN A 29 43.38 -1.77 -2.34
N SER A 30 42.27 -1.97 -3.06
CA SER A 30 42.19 -3.02 -4.09
C SER A 30 41.29 -2.53 -5.24
N PRO A 31 41.78 -2.49 -6.50
CA PRO A 31 40.94 -2.17 -7.65
C PRO A 31 40.16 -3.44 -8.03
N ALA A 32 39.11 -3.72 -7.26
CA ALA A 32 38.08 -4.67 -7.67
C ALA A 32 37.00 -3.90 -8.42
N VAL A 33 36.80 -4.29 -9.68
CA VAL A 33 35.62 -3.97 -10.49
C VAL A 33 34.37 -4.17 -9.63
N GLY A 34 33.66 -3.10 -9.30
CA GLY A 34 32.44 -3.19 -8.46
C GLY A 34 32.03 -1.93 -7.70
N GLY A 35 32.74 -0.81 -7.83
CA GLY A 35 32.37 0.46 -7.20
C GLY A 35 31.88 1.46 -8.25
N GLY A 36 30.57 1.48 -8.50
CA GLY A 36 30.02 2.45 -9.45
C GLY A 36 28.59 2.23 -9.95
N ASN A 37 27.80 1.36 -9.31
CA ASN A 37 26.35 1.43 -9.47
C ASN A 37 25.76 1.95 -8.17
N THR A 38 25.60 3.27 -8.11
CA THR A 38 24.41 3.89 -7.53
C THR A 38 23.22 2.97 -7.84
N ARG A 39 22.46 2.58 -6.82
CA ARG A 39 21.38 1.57 -6.84
C ARG A 39 20.27 1.88 -7.86
N SER A 40 20.55 1.75 -9.14
CA SER A 40 19.65 2.09 -10.24
C SER A 40 18.91 0.87 -10.82
N SER A 41 19.05 -0.33 -10.25
CA SER A 41 18.49 -1.57 -10.83
C SER A 41 17.24 -2.13 -10.12
N GLU A 42 16.72 -1.51 -9.06
CA GLU A 42 15.45 -1.95 -8.43
C GLU A 42 14.24 -1.07 -8.80
N ASP A 43 14.44 -0.02 -9.59
CA ASP A 43 13.37 0.92 -10.00
C ASP A 43 12.62 0.50 -11.28
N GLU A 44 12.98 -0.65 -11.86
CA GLU A 44 12.52 -1.04 -13.20
C GLU A 44 11.43 -2.13 -13.22
N GLY A 45 11.02 -2.68 -12.07
CA GLY A 45 10.10 -3.82 -12.05
C GLY A 45 8.63 -3.47 -12.32
N VAL A 46 8.12 -2.39 -11.73
CA VAL A 46 6.70 -2.00 -11.82
C VAL A 46 6.56 -0.47 -11.71
N ASN A 47 6.00 0.17 -12.73
CA ASN A 47 5.77 1.61 -12.75
C ASN A 47 4.62 2.01 -11.82
N MET A 48 4.94 2.64 -10.69
CA MET A 48 3.95 3.10 -9.70
C MET A 48 2.93 4.09 -10.25
N LYS A 49 3.31 4.94 -11.22
CA LYS A 49 2.37 5.89 -11.84
C LYS A 49 1.33 5.18 -12.70
N GLU A 50 1.75 4.14 -13.41
CA GLU A 50 0.84 3.31 -14.21
C GLU A 50 -0.11 2.52 -13.32
N VAL A 51 0.41 1.93 -12.23
CA VAL A 51 -0.43 1.26 -11.23
C VAL A 51 -1.46 2.22 -10.64
N ASP A 52 -1.07 3.46 -10.30
CA ASP A 52 -2.01 4.46 -9.81
C ASP A 52 -3.07 4.85 -10.85
N GLY A 53 -2.66 5.02 -12.11
CA GLY A 53 -3.56 5.28 -13.23
C GLY A 53 -4.61 4.18 -13.40
N LEU A 54 -4.18 2.91 -13.40
CA LEU A 54 -5.08 1.76 -13.47
C LEU A 54 -6.01 1.69 -12.24
N LEU A 55 -5.51 1.98 -11.04
CA LEU A 55 -6.34 2.05 -9.84
C LEU A 55 -7.41 3.14 -9.96
N ASN A 56 -7.07 4.31 -10.51
CA ASN A 56 -8.05 5.38 -10.76
C ASN A 56 -9.15 4.94 -11.74
N GLU A 57 -8.77 4.31 -12.85
CA GLU A 57 -9.73 3.83 -13.85
C GLU A 57 -10.64 2.73 -13.28
N ILE A 58 -10.07 1.75 -12.58
CA ILE A 58 -10.85 0.69 -11.94
C ILE A 58 -11.77 1.27 -10.87
N ALA A 59 -11.32 2.24 -10.08
CA ALA A 59 -12.16 2.91 -9.09
C ALA A 59 -13.37 3.60 -9.74
N LEU A 60 -13.17 4.29 -10.85
CA LEU A 60 -14.25 4.91 -11.63
C LEU A 60 -15.23 3.87 -12.17
N MET A 61 -14.74 2.75 -12.72
CA MET A 61 -15.59 1.67 -13.21
C MET A 61 -16.42 1.04 -12.08
N LEU A 62 -15.80 0.81 -10.91
CA LEU A 62 -16.47 0.27 -9.73
C LEU A 62 -17.50 1.24 -9.14
N GLY A 63 -17.23 2.54 -9.18
CA GLY A 63 -18.20 3.58 -8.80
C GLY A 63 -19.43 3.56 -9.71
N ARG A 64 -19.25 3.47 -11.03
CA ARG A 64 -20.37 3.31 -11.98
C ARG A 64 -21.14 2.00 -11.76
N TRP A 65 -20.42 0.92 -11.49
CA TRP A 65 -21.03 -0.37 -11.16
C TRP A 65 -21.89 -0.29 -9.88
N SER A 66 -21.42 0.42 -8.85
CA SER A 66 -22.18 0.65 -7.62
C SER A 66 -23.52 1.32 -7.92
N LEU A 67 -23.51 2.41 -8.69
CA LEU A 67 -24.74 3.12 -9.09
C LEU A 67 -25.71 2.22 -9.85
N TYR A 68 -25.20 1.43 -10.79
CA TYR A 68 -26.02 0.48 -11.55
C TYR A 68 -26.66 -0.58 -10.66
N THR A 69 -25.89 -1.18 -9.74
CA THR A 69 -26.42 -2.18 -8.81
C THR A 69 -27.48 -1.60 -7.87
N ARG A 70 -27.27 -0.39 -7.35
CA ARG A 70 -28.23 0.29 -6.47
C ARG A 70 -29.51 0.67 -7.21
N PHE A 71 -29.39 1.14 -8.45
CA PHE A 71 -30.53 1.43 -9.30
C PHE A 71 -31.40 0.18 -9.53
N LEU A 72 -30.79 -0.94 -9.89
CA LEU A 72 -31.51 -2.19 -10.08
C LEU A 72 -32.09 -2.75 -8.78
N SER A 73 -31.34 -2.69 -7.68
CA SER A 73 -31.86 -3.03 -6.34
C SER A 73 -33.13 -2.23 -6.03
N GLY A 74 -33.13 -0.92 -6.28
CA GLY A 74 -34.29 -0.08 -6.03
C GLY A 74 -35.48 -0.41 -6.94
N LYS A 75 -35.23 -0.84 -8.18
CA LYS A 75 -36.30 -1.29 -9.09
C LYS A 75 -36.89 -2.66 -8.74
N CYS A 76 -36.13 -3.49 -8.03
CA CYS A 76 -36.57 -4.81 -7.60
C CYS A 76 -37.18 -4.84 -6.19
N MET A 77 -37.13 -3.73 -5.44
CA MET A 77 -37.83 -3.62 -4.15
C MET A 77 -39.34 -3.61 -4.35
N VAL A 78 -40.04 -4.38 -3.53
CA VAL A 78 -41.51 -4.37 -3.48
C VAL A 78 -41.93 -3.13 -2.69
N PRO A 79 -42.86 -2.30 -3.20
CA PRO A 79 -43.24 -1.02 -2.59
C PRO A 79 -43.93 -1.12 -1.21
N SER A 80 -44.12 -2.32 -0.66
CA SER A 80 -44.73 -2.51 0.66
C SER A 80 -43.74 -2.38 1.82
N ASP A 81 -42.45 -2.17 1.53
CA ASP A 81 -41.33 -2.32 2.47
C ASP A 81 -40.44 -1.06 2.42
N GLU A 82 -41.04 0.12 2.63
CA GLU A 82 -40.35 1.42 2.50
C GLU A 82 -39.19 1.60 3.51
N ASP A 83 -39.21 0.86 4.62
CA ASP A 83 -38.14 0.84 5.63
C ASP A 83 -37.12 -0.30 5.44
N ALA A 84 -37.27 -1.14 4.41
CA ALA A 84 -36.38 -2.27 4.19
C ALA A 84 -35.01 -1.84 3.64
N LEU A 85 -33.94 -2.45 4.19
CA LEU A 85 -32.59 -2.23 3.71
C LEU A 85 -32.45 -2.63 2.24
N LEU A 86 -31.73 -1.82 1.46
CA LEU A 86 -31.48 -2.09 0.04
C LEU A 86 -30.65 -3.37 -0.13
N VAL A 87 -31.30 -4.47 -0.53
CA VAL A 87 -30.65 -5.76 -0.80
C VAL A 87 -30.29 -5.87 -2.29
N LEU A 88 -29.21 -6.58 -2.60
CA LEU A 88 -28.84 -6.89 -3.97
C LEU A 88 -29.74 -8.01 -4.54
N PRO A 89 -30.47 -7.78 -5.65
CA PRO A 89 -31.33 -8.77 -6.27
C PRO A 89 -30.60 -10.05 -6.68
N GLU A 90 -31.28 -11.19 -6.54
CA GLU A 90 -30.71 -12.50 -6.89
C GLU A 90 -30.30 -12.60 -8.38
N LEU A 91 -31.04 -11.92 -9.27
CA LEU A 91 -30.71 -11.80 -10.68
C LEU A 91 -29.34 -11.13 -10.93
N LEU A 92 -28.97 -10.15 -10.11
CA LEU A 92 -27.66 -9.49 -10.20
C LEU A 92 -26.57 -10.40 -9.68
N ILE A 93 -26.80 -11.05 -8.54
CA ILE A 93 -25.84 -12.00 -7.94
C ILE A 93 -25.53 -13.14 -8.91
N LYS A 94 -26.54 -13.68 -9.59
CA LYS A 94 -26.39 -14.76 -10.57
C LYS A 94 -25.87 -14.30 -11.94
N SER A 95 -25.80 -12.99 -12.18
CA SER A 95 -25.41 -12.45 -13.49
C SER A 95 -23.94 -12.71 -13.81
N ASN A 96 -23.66 -12.97 -15.09
CA ASN A 96 -22.28 -13.06 -15.58
C ASN A 96 -21.51 -11.73 -15.44
N LEU A 97 -22.22 -10.61 -15.50
CA LEU A 97 -21.62 -9.28 -15.36
C LEU A 97 -21.08 -9.08 -13.94
N TYR A 98 -21.87 -9.41 -12.90
CA TYR A 98 -21.42 -9.34 -11.51
C TYR A 98 -20.15 -10.18 -11.29
N ARG A 99 -20.12 -11.41 -11.83
CA ARG A 99 -18.94 -12.28 -11.77
C ARG A 99 -17.73 -11.66 -12.47
N LYS A 100 -17.91 -11.08 -13.65
CA LYS A 100 -16.83 -10.40 -14.39
C LYS A 100 -16.29 -9.19 -13.63
N VAL A 101 -17.16 -8.36 -13.06
CA VAL A 101 -16.75 -7.19 -12.27
C VAL A 101 -15.96 -7.63 -11.04
N SER A 102 -16.43 -8.63 -10.30
CA SER A 102 -15.71 -9.15 -9.14
C SER A 102 -14.32 -9.71 -9.49
N ALA A 103 -14.24 -10.52 -10.57
CA ALA A 103 -13.00 -11.19 -10.96
C ALA A 103 -11.99 -10.27 -11.67
N LYS A 104 -12.45 -9.27 -12.44
CA LYS A 104 -11.60 -8.43 -13.30
C LYS A 104 -11.41 -7.00 -12.80
N LEU A 105 -12.23 -6.54 -11.86
CA LEU A 105 -12.11 -5.20 -11.27
C LEU A 105 -11.84 -5.29 -9.76
N THR A 106 -12.75 -5.87 -8.97
CA THR A 106 -12.63 -5.89 -7.50
C THR A 106 -11.38 -6.62 -7.04
N THR A 107 -11.15 -7.85 -7.52
CA THR A 107 -9.99 -8.65 -7.10
C THR A 107 -8.66 -8.00 -7.51
N PRO A 108 -8.47 -7.57 -8.78
CA PRO A 108 -7.31 -6.78 -9.20
C PRO A 108 -7.09 -5.51 -8.39
N TYR A 109 -8.15 -4.73 -8.14
CA TYR A 109 -8.07 -3.49 -7.39
C TYR A 109 -7.49 -3.72 -5.99
N ASN A 110 -7.99 -4.73 -5.27
CA ASN A 110 -7.52 -5.04 -3.93
C ASN A 110 -6.03 -5.45 -3.92
N VAL A 111 -5.61 -6.29 -4.88
CA VAL A 111 -4.21 -6.72 -5.02
C VAL A 111 -3.30 -5.54 -5.36
N MET A 112 -3.69 -4.73 -6.34
CA MET A 112 -2.91 -3.58 -6.79
C MET A 112 -2.84 -2.48 -5.74
N THR A 113 -3.92 -2.23 -5.01
CA THR A 113 -3.95 -1.27 -3.90
C THR A 113 -3.01 -1.69 -2.77
N THR A 114 -3.01 -2.98 -2.42
CA THR A 114 -2.10 -3.54 -1.41
C THR A 114 -0.64 -3.33 -1.81
N PHE A 115 -0.30 -3.69 -3.05
CA PHE A 115 1.04 -3.49 -3.59
C PHE A 115 1.44 -2.02 -3.62
N PHE A 116 0.57 -1.17 -4.18
CA PHE A 116 0.78 0.27 -4.29
C PHE A 116 1.07 0.88 -2.92
N PHE A 117 0.24 0.55 -1.92
CA PHE A 117 0.41 1.07 -0.57
C PHE A 117 1.73 0.61 0.06
N ARG A 118 2.03 -0.69 -0.01
CA ARG A 118 3.26 -1.25 0.56
C ARG A 118 4.53 -0.69 -0.12
N ARG A 119 4.52 -0.56 -1.44
CA ARG A 119 5.63 0.02 -2.21
C ARG A 119 5.80 1.51 -1.93
N SER A 120 4.71 2.24 -1.73
CA SER A 120 4.76 3.65 -1.33
C SER A 120 5.38 3.85 0.05
N VAL A 121 5.07 2.98 1.03
CA VAL A 121 5.74 2.97 2.35
C VAL A 121 7.24 2.69 2.20
N GLU A 122 7.60 1.69 1.41
CA GLU A 122 8.99 1.35 1.13
C GLU A 122 9.76 2.53 0.51
N LYS A 123 9.17 3.19 -0.50
CA LYS A 123 9.73 4.36 -1.17
C LYS A 123 9.88 5.57 -0.23
N ALA A 124 8.90 5.85 0.63
CA ALA A 124 8.99 6.94 1.60
C ALA A 124 10.24 6.79 2.48
N PHE A 125 10.50 5.59 2.99
CA PHE A 125 11.69 5.31 3.80
C PHE A 125 13.01 5.18 3.03
N GLN A 126 12.95 5.02 1.70
CA GLN A 126 14.14 5.09 0.85
C GLN A 126 14.60 6.54 0.62
N LEU A 127 13.65 7.47 0.57
CA LEU A 127 13.89 8.90 0.35
C LEU A 127 14.17 9.66 1.66
N ASP A 128 13.72 9.11 2.79
CA ASP A 128 13.87 9.71 4.11
C ASP A 128 15.32 9.71 4.61
N GLU A 129 15.79 10.89 5.01
CA GLU A 129 17.09 11.08 5.64
C GLU A 129 16.95 10.97 7.16
N TYR A 130 17.49 9.89 7.73
CA TYR A 130 17.40 9.66 9.16
C TYR A 130 18.43 10.47 9.95
N PRO A 131 18.01 11.16 11.03
CA PRO A 131 18.94 11.78 11.95
C PRO A 131 19.84 10.73 12.60
N THR A 132 21.14 10.98 12.62
CA THR A 132 22.13 10.09 13.25
C THR A 132 22.07 10.21 14.77
N GLY A 133 22.16 9.09 15.49
CA GLY A 133 22.32 9.10 16.95
C GLY A 133 21.07 8.72 17.76
N LEU A 134 19.92 8.47 17.10
CA LEU A 134 18.76 7.93 17.78
C LEU A 134 19.02 6.50 18.24
N SER A 135 18.53 6.19 19.43
CA SER A 135 18.53 4.84 19.97
C SER A 135 17.28 4.60 20.79
N LEU A 136 16.53 3.53 20.51
CA LEU A 136 15.48 3.01 21.40
C LEU A 136 16.04 2.27 22.63
N ARG A 137 17.38 2.22 22.78
CA ARG A 137 18.01 1.57 23.92
C ARG A 137 18.03 2.51 25.11
N LEU A 138 17.38 2.11 26.20
CA LEU A 138 17.29 2.89 27.44
C LEU A 138 18.65 3.25 28.06
N ASN A 139 19.70 2.52 27.69
CA ASN A 139 21.07 2.69 28.21
C ASN A 139 21.97 3.59 27.33
N LYS A 140 21.46 4.18 26.24
CA LYS A 140 22.22 5.08 25.37
C LYS A 140 21.59 6.47 25.36
N SER A 141 22.38 7.50 25.63
CA SER A 141 21.92 8.89 25.55
C SER A 141 21.58 9.24 24.10
N ILE A 142 20.48 9.97 23.92
CA ILE A 142 20.03 10.47 22.62
C ILE A 142 20.84 11.73 22.32
N ASP A 143 21.71 11.67 21.32
CA ASP A 143 22.37 12.87 20.78
C ASP A 143 21.38 13.56 19.84
N GLY A 144 20.67 14.57 20.34
CA GLY A 144 19.73 15.34 19.55
C GLY A 144 19.08 16.47 20.34
N HIS A 145 19.08 17.67 19.77
CA HIS A 145 18.34 18.81 20.32
C HIS A 145 17.02 18.97 19.57
N GLY A 146 15.90 18.82 20.29
CA GLY A 146 14.54 19.07 19.80
C GLY A 146 13.73 17.81 19.47
N PRO A 147 12.41 17.95 19.21
CA PRO A 147 11.59 16.85 18.76
C PRO A 147 12.06 16.38 17.39
N ILE A 148 12.37 15.08 17.29
CA ILE A 148 12.89 14.49 16.06
C ILE A 148 11.70 14.09 15.18
N ILE A 149 11.56 14.76 14.05
CA ILE A 149 10.49 14.51 13.08
C ILE A 149 11.05 13.63 11.96
N ILE A 150 10.30 12.58 11.60
CA ILE A 150 10.61 11.70 10.48
C ILE A 150 9.70 12.10 9.32
N THR A 151 10.28 12.58 8.22
CA THR A 151 9.49 13.03 7.06
C THR A 151 8.72 11.89 6.39
N ALA A 152 9.22 10.65 6.44
CA ALA A 152 8.48 9.48 5.98
C ALA A 152 7.13 9.27 6.69
N VAL A 153 6.94 9.76 7.92
CA VAL A 153 5.65 9.64 8.62
C VAL A 153 4.58 10.45 7.88
N ASP A 154 4.90 11.69 7.51
CA ASP A 154 3.96 12.58 6.83
C ASP A 154 3.60 12.04 5.43
N ASP A 155 4.60 11.57 4.68
CA ASP A 155 4.40 10.96 3.36
C ASP A 155 3.51 9.71 3.43
N VAL A 156 3.78 8.82 4.39
CA VAL A 156 2.97 7.61 4.57
C VAL A 156 1.55 7.95 4.99
N MET A 157 1.35 8.91 5.91
CA MET A 157 0.01 9.31 6.34
C MET A 157 -0.77 10.00 5.21
N TYR A 158 -0.10 10.79 4.37
CA TYR A 158 -0.70 11.36 3.16
C TYR A 158 -1.17 10.26 2.20
N ILE A 159 -0.34 9.24 1.98
CA ILE A 159 -0.68 8.10 1.12
C ILE A 159 -1.82 7.27 1.72
N VAL A 160 -1.86 7.05 3.04
CA VAL A 160 -2.98 6.39 3.74
C VAL A 160 -4.29 7.10 3.42
N ASN A 161 -4.33 8.41 3.64
CA ASN A 161 -5.53 9.20 3.37
C ASN A 161 -5.94 9.09 1.90
N THR A 162 -4.98 9.23 0.98
CA THR A 162 -5.22 9.12 -0.47
C THR A 162 -5.81 7.76 -0.86
N VAL A 163 -5.26 6.66 -0.35
CA VAL A 163 -5.73 5.30 -0.66
C VAL A 163 -7.13 5.04 -0.07
N ILE A 164 -7.40 5.53 1.15
CA ILE A 164 -8.73 5.42 1.78
C ILE A 164 -9.76 6.17 0.96
N GLN A 165 -9.50 7.44 0.63
CA GLN A 165 -10.42 8.28 -0.16
C GLN A 165 -10.71 7.65 -1.53
N LYS A 166 -9.67 7.16 -2.22
CA LYS A 166 -9.83 6.46 -3.50
C LYS A 166 -10.64 5.15 -3.37
N SER A 167 -10.44 4.40 -2.30
CA SER A 167 -11.20 3.18 -2.05
C SER A 167 -12.66 3.46 -1.72
N MET A 168 -12.95 4.57 -1.02
CA MET A 168 -14.32 5.03 -0.76
C MET A 168 -15.02 5.51 -2.04
N SER A 169 -14.31 6.14 -2.98
CA SER A 169 -14.91 6.60 -4.25
C SER A 169 -15.44 5.46 -5.11
N THR A 170 -14.92 4.23 -4.92
CA THR A 170 -15.47 3.03 -5.58
C THR A 170 -16.91 2.73 -5.17
N SER A 171 -17.36 3.21 -4.00
CA SER A 171 -18.67 2.90 -3.43
C SER A 171 -18.98 1.39 -3.34
N GLN A 172 -17.95 0.56 -3.22
CA GLN A 172 -18.05 -0.90 -3.08
C GLN A 172 -17.69 -1.33 -1.66
N ARG A 173 -18.62 -2.01 -0.98
CA ARG A 173 -18.39 -2.54 0.37
C ARG A 173 -17.24 -3.53 0.42
N ASP A 174 -17.15 -4.42 -0.56
CA ASP A 174 -16.13 -5.47 -0.62
C ASP A 174 -14.71 -4.91 -0.77
N VAL A 175 -14.58 -3.80 -1.51
CA VAL A 175 -13.30 -3.09 -1.64
C VAL A 175 -12.89 -2.49 -0.30
N ILE A 176 -13.78 -1.76 0.35
CA ILE A 176 -13.50 -1.11 1.64
C ILE A 176 -13.16 -2.16 2.71
N ALA A 177 -13.94 -3.24 2.78
CA ALA A 177 -13.72 -4.36 3.71
C ALA A 177 -12.39 -5.09 3.48
N SER A 178 -11.83 -5.03 2.27
CA SER A 178 -10.51 -5.58 1.95
C SER A 178 -9.38 -4.59 2.20
N VAL A 179 -9.53 -3.34 1.77
CA VAL A 179 -8.44 -2.36 1.76
C VAL A 179 -8.14 -1.83 3.16
N ILE A 180 -9.16 -1.48 3.97
CA ILE A 180 -8.93 -0.89 5.30
C ILE A 180 -8.11 -1.83 6.22
N PRO A 181 -8.47 -3.13 6.38
CA PRO A 181 -7.67 -4.02 7.20
C PRO A 181 -6.25 -4.22 6.64
N THR A 182 -6.10 -4.18 5.32
CA THR A 182 -4.80 -4.32 4.66
C THR A 182 -3.89 -3.14 4.93
N ILE A 183 -4.40 -1.91 4.87
CA ILE A 183 -3.67 -0.70 5.29
C ILE A 183 -3.24 -0.84 6.74
N GLY A 184 -4.16 -1.23 7.63
CA GLY A 184 -3.85 -1.45 9.05
C GLY A 184 -2.74 -2.48 9.26
N ARG A 185 -2.76 -3.58 8.50
CA ARG A 185 -1.71 -4.61 8.55
C ARG A 185 -0.35 -4.08 8.10
N VAL A 186 -0.29 -3.36 6.97
CA VAL A 186 0.97 -2.79 6.45
C VAL A 186 1.52 -1.71 7.39
N LEU A 187 0.66 -0.87 7.95
CA LEU A 187 1.07 0.10 8.98
C LEU A 187 1.62 -0.60 10.23
N GLY A 188 0.90 -1.61 10.73
CA GLY A 188 1.26 -2.32 11.96
C GLY A 188 2.53 -3.16 11.85
N SER A 189 2.76 -3.80 10.70
CA SER A 189 3.89 -4.73 10.51
C SER A 189 5.07 -4.08 9.81
N ASP A 190 4.85 -3.47 8.64
CA ASP A 190 5.91 -2.94 7.80
C ASP A 190 6.37 -1.56 8.31
N PHE A 191 5.45 -0.60 8.45
CA PHE A 191 5.80 0.77 8.84
C PHE A 191 6.35 0.85 10.28
N ILE A 192 5.61 0.34 11.27
CA ILE A 192 6.10 0.33 12.67
C ILE A 192 7.40 -0.49 12.79
N GLY A 193 7.48 -1.63 12.12
CA GLY A 193 8.68 -2.48 12.14
C GLY A 193 9.92 -1.79 11.57
N MET A 194 9.76 -0.96 10.54
CA MET A 194 10.85 -0.16 9.97
C MET A 194 11.27 0.98 10.90
N VAL A 195 10.31 1.69 11.51
CA VAL A 195 10.60 2.75 12.48
C VAL A 195 11.37 2.20 13.69
N GLN A 196 10.91 1.08 14.27
CA GLN A 196 11.52 0.47 15.46
C GLN A 196 12.95 -0.03 15.25
N ARG A 197 13.33 -0.42 14.03
CA ARG A 197 14.71 -0.89 13.76
C ARG A 197 15.67 0.20 13.32
N LYS A 198 15.13 1.33 12.84
CA LYS A 198 15.92 2.48 12.41
C LYS A 198 16.14 3.52 13.52
N MET A 199 15.29 3.51 14.55
CA MET A 199 15.56 4.14 15.85
C MET A 199 16.33 3.17 16.76
#